data_AF-A0AAN9LSM6-F1
#
_entry.id   AF-A0AAN9LSM6-F1
#
_cell.length_a   1.000
_cell.length_b   1.000
_cell.length_c   1.000
_cell.angle_alpha   90.00
_cell.angle_beta   90.00
_cell.angle_gamma   90.00
#
_symmetry.space_group_name_H-M   'P 1'
#
loop_
_entity.id
_entity.type
_entity.pdbx_description
1 polymer ?
#
loop_
_entity_poly.entity_id
_entity_poly.type
_entity_poly.pdbx_seq_one_letter_code
_entity_poly.pdbx_strand_id
1 'polypeptide(L)'
;MNRDVAIKLLEGICHKINLNCRNLVTLLTGPNCCINSSAEDIFLNHGPQPTATKNLIHLSQMIRTGQVAKYDYGLQNMLHYGQLIPPIYEMTKIPNEFPLFFSYGGKDSLSDVNDVHVLLNDLKDHNGNKLVVLFKEDYGHLDFVMSVNAKQIIYDPLITFFNVN
;
A
#
# COMPACT_ATOMS: atom_id res chain seq x y z
N MET A 1 -2.28 -15.93 10.01
CA MET A 1 -3.50 -16.57 9.48
C MET A 1 -3.09 -17.63 8.47
N ASN A 2 -3.61 -18.86 8.54
CA ASN A 2 -3.30 -19.92 7.56
C ASN A 2 -3.99 -19.60 6.21
N ARG A 3 -3.39 -19.99 5.07
CA ARG A 3 -3.87 -19.78 3.70
C ARG A 3 -5.34 -20.21 3.54
N ASP A 4 -5.71 -21.36 4.06
CA ASP A 4 -7.08 -21.88 3.95
C ASP A 4 -8.11 -21.03 4.71
N VAL A 5 -7.70 -20.43 5.84
CA VAL A 5 -8.55 -19.52 6.62
C VAL A 5 -8.69 -18.17 5.90
N ALA A 6 -7.63 -17.69 5.27
CA ALA A 6 -7.66 -16.48 4.44
C ALA A 6 -8.61 -16.65 3.26
N ILE A 7 -8.51 -17.78 2.54
CA ILE A 7 -9.39 -18.11 1.42
C ILE A 7 -10.84 -18.17 1.88
N LYS A 8 -11.16 -18.86 2.97
CA LYS A 8 -12.53 -18.93 3.52
C LYS A 8 -13.08 -17.58 3.95
N LEU A 9 -12.24 -16.73 4.57
CA LEU A 9 -12.64 -15.38 4.96
C LEU A 9 -12.95 -14.53 3.71
N LEU A 10 -12.11 -14.63 2.69
CA LEU A 10 -12.27 -13.93 1.42
C LEU A 10 -13.52 -14.39 0.67
N GLU A 11 -13.75 -15.70 0.55
CA GLU A 11 -14.98 -16.28 -0.01
C GLU A 11 -16.22 -15.78 0.73
N GLY A 12 -16.18 -15.74 2.07
CA GLY A 12 -17.26 -15.22 2.90
C GLY A 12 -17.53 -13.73 2.66
N ILE A 13 -16.47 -12.92 2.49
CA ILE A 13 -16.58 -11.50 2.15
C ILE A 13 -17.19 -11.33 0.76
N CYS A 14 -16.66 -12.01 -0.27
CA CYS A 14 -17.17 -11.96 -1.64
C CYS A 14 -18.65 -12.34 -1.71
N HIS A 15 -19.05 -13.40 -1.01
CA HIS A 15 -20.43 -13.89 -1.00
C HIS A 15 -21.37 -12.87 -0.34
N LYS A 16 -20.92 -12.20 0.74
CA LYS A 16 -21.72 -11.15 1.39
C LYS A 16 -21.92 -9.91 0.52
N ILE A 17 -20.94 -9.55 -0.29
CA ILE A 17 -20.96 -8.34 -1.13
C ILE A 17 -21.38 -8.64 -2.59
N ASN A 18 -21.76 -9.89 -2.90
CA ASN A 18 -22.14 -10.38 -4.23
C ASN A 18 -21.09 -10.07 -5.32
N LEU A 19 -19.80 -10.18 -4.98
CA LEU A 19 -18.69 -9.94 -5.90
C LEU A 19 -18.06 -11.26 -6.37
N ASN A 20 -17.62 -11.29 -7.62
CA ASN A 20 -16.82 -12.39 -8.15
C ASN A 20 -15.46 -12.41 -7.43
N CYS A 21 -15.15 -13.48 -6.68
CA CYS A 21 -13.87 -13.59 -5.96
C CYS A 21 -12.63 -13.60 -6.88
N ARG A 22 -12.78 -13.89 -8.17
CA ARG A 22 -11.68 -13.74 -9.14
C ARG A 22 -11.32 -12.26 -9.33
N ASN A 23 -12.27 -11.35 -9.11
CA ASN A 23 -12.05 -9.90 -9.07
C ASN A 23 -11.54 -9.40 -7.72
N LEU A 24 -11.22 -10.28 -6.76
CA LEU A 24 -10.72 -9.84 -5.45
C LEU A 24 -9.35 -9.15 -5.56
N VAL A 25 -8.48 -9.66 -6.44
CA VAL A 25 -7.20 -9.01 -6.72
C VAL A 25 -7.47 -7.59 -7.23
N THR A 26 -8.34 -7.44 -8.22
CA THR A 26 -8.76 -6.13 -8.76
C THR A 26 -9.48 -5.25 -7.74
N LEU A 27 -10.26 -5.83 -6.82
CA LEU A 27 -10.97 -5.09 -5.77
C LEU A 27 -9.97 -4.45 -4.81
N LEU A 28 -8.95 -5.22 -4.41
CA LEU A 28 -7.94 -4.73 -3.48
C LEU A 28 -6.99 -3.79 -4.21
N THR A 29 -6.49 -4.16 -5.38
CA THR A 29 -5.35 -3.51 -6.03
C THR A 29 -5.76 -2.46 -7.07
N GLY A 30 -7.04 -2.43 -7.44
CA GLY A 30 -7.55 -1.63 -8.55
C GLY A 30 -7.38 -2.33 -9.91
N PRO A 31 -7.94 -1.76 -10.99
CA PRO A 31 -7.78 -2.30 -12.33
C PRO A 31 -6.34 -2.11 -12.81
N ASN A 32 -5.58 -3.21 -12.80
CA ASN A 32 -4.20 -3.22 -13.30
C ASN A 32 -4.19 -3.25 -14.84
N CYS A 33 -3.48 -2.34 -15.49
CA CYS A 33 -3.49 -2.21 -16.95
C CYS A 33 -2.66 -3.29 -17.64
N CYS A 34 -1.60 -3.74 -16.99
CA CYS A 34 -0.40 -4.17 -17.69
C CYS A 34 0.14 -5.50 -17.14
N ILE A 35 -0.66 -6.22 -16.36
CA ILE A 35 -0.37 -7.57 -15.86
C ILE A 35 -0.90 -8.58 -16.87
N ASN A 36 -0.07 -9.53 -17.28
CA ASN A 36 -0.49 -10.64 -18.13
C ASN A 36 -1.02 -11.81 -17.29
N SER A 37 -1.82 -12.69 -17.89
CA SER A 37 -2.45 -13.82 -17.20
C SER A 37 -1.44 -14.77 -16.55
N SER A 38 -0.27 -14.96 -17.18
CA SER A 38 0.79 -15.80 -16.61
C SER A 38 1.37 -15.23 -15.31
N ALA A 39 1.58 -13.90 -15.24
CA ALA A 39 2.04 -13.23 -14.03
C ALA A 39 0.97 -13.24 -12.93
N GLU A 40 -0.30 -13.04 -13.30
CA GLU A 40 -1.44 -13.15 -12.38
C GLU A 40 -1.54 -14.58 -11.78
N ASP A 41 -1.44 -15.61 -12.61
CA ASP A 41 -1.47 -17.01 -12.16
C ASP A 41 -0.29 -17.31 -11.20
N ILE A 42 0.91 -16.80 -11.50
CA ILE A 42 2.07 -16.94 -10.60
C ILE A 42 1.77 -16.28 -9.24
N PHE A 43 1.20 -15.08 -9.24
CA PHE A 43 0.83 -14.37 -8.02
C PHE A 43 -0.20 -15.13 -7.20
N LEU A 44 -1.25 -15.67 -7.81
CA LEU A 44 -2.28 -16.44 -7.11
C LEU A 44 -1.78 -17.77 -6.56
N ASN A 45 -0.77 -18.37 -7.22
CA ASN A 45 -0.17 -19.62 -6.78
C ASN A 45 0.82 -19.42 -5.62
N HIS A 46 1.54 -18.29 -5.59
CA HIS A 46 2.58 -18.00 -4.59
C HIS A 46 2.17 -16.93 -3.58
N GLY A 47 0.99 -16.35 -3.72
CA GLY A 47 0.49 -15.28 -2.88
C GLY A 47 -1.02 -15.41 -2.61
N PRO A 48 -1.56 -14.56 -1.73
CA PRO A 48 -0.84 -13.68 -0.79
C PRO A 48 -0.13 -14.49 0.31
N GLN A 49 1.03 -14.00 0.75
CA GLN A 49 1.79 -14.61 1.85
C GLN A 49 1.11 -14.34 3.21
N PRO A 50 1.24 -15.24 4.21
CA PRO A 50 0.58 -15.08 5.50
C PRO A 50 1.00 -13.82 6.26
N THR A 51 0.04 -13.17 6.92
CA THR A 51 0.29 -12.11 7.91
C THR A 51 -0.43 -12.37 9.24
N ALA A 52 -0.07 -11.60 10.27
CA ALA A 52 -0.70 -11.66 11.59
C ALA A 52 -2.09 -11.00 11.56
N THR A 53 -3.07 -11.57 12.28
CA THR A 53 -4.40 -10.96 12.43
C THR A 53 -4.31 -9.54 13.00
N LYS A 54 -3.36 -9.32 13.92
CA LYS A 54 -3.07 -8.00 14.48
C LYS A 54 -2.72 -6.96 13.41
N ASN A 55 -2.00 -7.35 12.35
CA ASN A 55 -1.67 -6.44 11.25
C ASN A 55 -2.91 -6.03 10.46
N LEU A 56 -3.82 -6.98 10.19
CA LEU A 56 -5.09 -6.69 9.51
C LEU A 56 -6.00 -5.79 10.36
N ILE A 57 -6.03 -6.02 11.68
CA ILE A 57 -6.75 -5.14 12.61
C ILE A 57 -6.13 -3.74 12.58
N HIS A 58 -4.80 -3.62 12.58
CA HIS A 58 -4.11 -2.33 12.51
C HIS A 58 -4.49 -1.54 11.24
N LEU A 59 -4.46 -2.20 10.08
CA LEU A 59 -4.90 -1.59 8.82
C LEU A 59 -6.35 -1.09 8.94
N SER A 60 -7.25 -1.88 9.53
CA SER A 60 -8.64 -1.45 9.76
C SER A 60 -8.76 -0.25 10.71
N GLN A 61 -7.87 -0.13 11.71
CA GLN A 61 -7.84 1.02 12.62
C GLN A 61 -7.47 2.27 11.83
N MET A 62 -6.41 2.22 11.00
CA MET A 62 -5.98 3.35 10.19
C MET A 62 -7.04 3.79 9.18
N ILE A 63 -7.71 2.83 8.50
CA ILE A 63 -8.81 3.13 7.57
C ILE A 63 -9.96 3.84 8.30
N ARG A 64 -10.30 3.42 9.52
CA ARG A 64 -11.42 4.01 10.28
C ARG A 64 -11.11 5.37 10.86
N THR A 65 -9.85 5.62 11.24
CA THR A 65 -9.44 6.89 11.85
C THR A 65 -8.95 7.90 10.83
N GLY A 66 -8.55 7.47 9.63
CA GLY A 66 -7.86 8.30 8.65
C GLY A 66 -6.48 8.75 9.13
N GLN A 67 -5.88 8.06 10.10
CA GLN A 67 -4.61 8.43 10.71
C GLN A 67 -3.61 7.28 10.68
N VAL A 68 -2.39 7.57 10.24
CA VAL A 68 -1.26 6.65 10.35
C VAL A 68 -0.70 6.73 11.77
N ALA A 69 -1.14 5.84 12.64
CA ALA A 69 -0.76 5.80 14.05
C ALA A 69 -0.25 4.42 14.47
N LYS A 70 0.36 4.32 15.65
CA LYS A 70 0.70 3.04 16.27
C LYS A 70 -0.56 2.20 16.53
N TYR A 71 -0.40 0.88 16.67
CA TYR A 71 -1.51 -0.03 16.92
C TYR A 71 -2.29 0.39 18.17
N ASP A 72 -3.63 0.46 18.07
CA ASP A 72 -4.48 0.78 19.20
C ASP A 72 -4.82 -0.51 19.99
N TYR A 73 -4.27 -0.62 21.20
CA TYR A 73 -4.55 -1.69 22.15
C TYR A 73 -5.73 -1.38 23.09
N GLY A 74 -6.45 -0.28 22.85
CA GLY A 74 -7.47 0.24 23.76
C GLY A 74 -6.87 0.68 25.09
N LEU A 75 -7.45 0.22 26.20
CA LEU A 75 -6.98 0.59 27.55
C LEU A 75 -5.53 0.18 27.83
N GLN A 76 -5.00 -0.81 27.12
CA GLN A 76 -3.61 -1.26 27.25
C GLN A 76 -2.61 -0.30 26.58
N ASN A 77 -3.05 0.74 25.87
CA ASN A 77 -2.14 1.76 25.33
C ASN A 77 -1.29 2.41 26.41
N MET A 78 -1.81 2.56 27.64
CA MET A 78 -1.01 3.05 28.77
C MET A 78 0.19 2.16 29.07
N LEU A 79 0.05 0.83 28.95
CA LEU A 79 1.13 -0.12 29.17
C LEU A 79 2.16 -0.08 28.02
N HIS A 80 1.70 0.14 26.79
CA HIS A 80 2.56 0.12 25.60
C HIS A 80 3.25 1.46 25.31
N TYR A 81 2.57 2.58 25.60
CA TYR A 81 2.97 3.90 25.15
C TYR A 81 3.03 4.95 26.27
N GLY A 82 2.56 4.63 27.48
CA GLY A 82 2.42 5.60 28.57
C GLY A 82 1.29 6.61 28.38
N GLN A 83 0.45 6.44 27.36
CA GLN A 83 -0.68 7.32 27.03
C GLN A 83 -1.86 6.50 26.49
N LEU A 84 -3.09 7.01 26.67
CA LEU A 84 -4.31 6.31 26.25
C LEU A 84 -4.53 6.28 24.74
N ILE A 85 -4.06 7.31 24.02
CA ILE A 85 -4.22 7.45 22.58
C ILE A 85 -2.93 6.96 21.92
N PRO A 86 -2.97 6.09 20.90
CA PRO A 86 -1.76 5.65 20.23
C PRO A 86 -1.03 6.83 19.56
N PRO A 87 0.29 6.95 19.70
CA PRO A 87 1.06 7.99 19.02
C PRO A 87 0.89 7.96 17.50
N ILE A 88 0.71 9.14 16.89
CA ILE A 88 0.64 9.33 15.44
C ILE A 88 2.05 9.33 14.85
N TYR A 89 2.20 8.79 13.64
CA TYR A 89 3.41 8.94 12.84
C TYR A 89 3.33 10.25 12.05
N GLU A 90 4.11 11.24 12.45
CA GLU A 90 4.18 12.53 11.76
C GLU A 90 5.08 12.42 10.53
N MET A 91 4.50 12.46 9.33
CA MET A 91 5.24 12.33 8.07
C MET A 91 6.23 13.50 7.85
N THR A 92 5.93 14.67 8.41
CA THR A 92 6.82 15.85 8.44
C THR A 92 8.14 15.61 9.19
N LYS A 93 8.25 14.53 9.98
CA LYS A 93 9.50 14.15 10.66
C LYS A 93 10.44 13.32 9.78
N ILE A 94 10.03 12.95 8.56
CA ILE A 94 10.97 12.40 7.59
C ILE A 94 12.01 13.48 7.29
N PRO A 95 13.33 13.22 7.47
CA PRO A 95 14.33 14.27 7.30
C PRO A 95 14.32 14.83 5.87
N ASN A 96 14.30 16.16 5.73
CA ASN A 96 14.21 16.83 4.42
C ASN A 96 15.31 16.42 3.42
N GLU A 97 16.47 15.99 3.91
CA GLU A 97 17.60 15.55 3.08
C GLU A 97 17.59 14.04 2.75
N PHE A 98 16.63 13.29 3.29
CA PHE A 98 16.49 11.87 2.99
C PHE A 98 15.97 11.68 1.54
N PRO A 99 16.69 10.98 0.65
CA PRO A 99 16.24 10.77 -0.72
C PRO A 99 14.98 9.88 -0.75
N LEU A 100 13.93 10.37 -1.41
CA LEU A 100 12.64 9.70 -1.57
C LEU A 100 12.29 9.56 -3.05
N PHE A 101 11.96 8.34 -3.45
CA PHE A 101 11.36 8.04 -4.74
C PHE A 101 9.94 7.53 -4.51
N PHE A 102 8.95 8.33 -4.87
CA PHE A 102 7.53 7.99 -4.77
C PHE A 102 6.97 7.67 -6.14
N SER A 103 6.45 6.46 -6.31
CA SER A 103 5.69 6.08 -7.49
C SER A 103 4.26 5.72 -7.10
N TYR A 104 3.26 6.27 -7.80
CA TYR A 104 1.85 5.99 -7.51
C TYR A 104 0.99 5.98 -8.78
N GLY A 105 -0.14 5.27 -8.71
CA GLY A 105 -0.97 4.92 -9.86
C GLY A 105 -2.35 5.57 -9.80
N GLY A 106 -2.88 6.00 -10.96
CA GLY A 106 -4.21 6.62 -11.01
C GLY A 106 -5.36 5.61 -10.88
N LYS A 107 -5.08 4.31 -10.99
CA LYS A 107 -6.03 3.21 -10.78
C LYS A 107 -5.72 2.39 -9.53
N ASP A 108 -4.81 2.84 -8.67
CA ASP A 108 -4.48 2.15 -7.43
C ASP A 108 -5.61 2.32 -6.39
N SER A 109 -6.17 1.21 -5.91
CA SER A 109 -7.22 1.21 -4.88
C SER A 109 -6.70 1.13 -3.44
N LEU A 110 -5.43 0.78 -3.21
CA LEU A 110 -4.82 0.73 -1.87
C LEU A 110 -4.04 2.00 -1.54
N SER A 111 -3.37 2.58 -2.53
CA SER A 111 -2.63 3.83 -2.43
C SER A 111 -3.27 4.84 -3.37
N ASP A 112 -4.53 5.18 -3.10
CA ASP A 112 -5.30 6.04 -3.98
C ASP A 112 -4.71 7.45 -4.05
N VAL A 113 -5.04 8.14 -5.13
CA VAL A 113 -4.48 9.46 -5.46
C VAL A 113 -4.72 10.47 -4.33
N ASN A 114 -5.85 10.42 -3.62
CA ASN A 114 -6.13 11.37 -2.55
C ASN A 114 -5.22 11.15 -1.34
N ASP A 115 -5.08 9.90 -0.89
CA ASP A 115 -4.20 9.54 0.22
C ASP A 115 -2.73 9.86 -0.09
N VAL A 116 -2.29 9.64 -1.34
CA VAL A 116 -0.94 10.04 -1.77
C VAL A 116 -0.78 11.56 -1.74
N HIS A 117 -1.80 12.33 -2.14
CA HIS A 117 -1.74 13.79 -2.04
C HIS A 117 -1.70 14.30 -0.60
N VAL A 118 -2.37 13.62 0.34
CA VAL A 118 -2.23 13.93 1.78
C VAL A 118 -0.77 13.76 2.20
N LEU A 119 -0.14 12.64 1.84
CA LEU A 119 1.28 12.41 2.15
C LEU A 119 2.21 13.44 1.48
N LEU A 120 1.99 13.76 0.21
CA LEU A 120 2.79 14.77 -0.50
C LEU A 120 2.62 16.17 0.11
N ASN A 121 1.43 16.49 0.62
CA ASN A 121 1.19 17.75 1.33
C ASN A 121 1.94 17.81 2.67
N ASP A 122 2.05 16.69 3.39
CA ASP A 122 2.89 16.60 4.60
C ASP A 122 4.38 16.75 4.25
N LEU A 123 4.79 16.34 3.05
CA LEU A 123 6.16 16.42 2.53
C LEU A 123 6.45 17.68 1.71
N LYS A 124 5.56 18.68 1.71
CA LYS A 124 5.73 19.91 0.90
C LYS A 124 7.02 20.70 1.20
N ASP A 125 7.55 20.56 2.41
CA ASP A 125 8.76 21.24 2.88
C ASP A 125 10.02 20.36 2.72
N HIS A 126 9.88 19.15 2.15
CA HIS A 126 10.99 18.26 1.82
C HIS A 126 11.86 18.86 0.72
N ASN A 127 13.15 18.52 0.67
CA ASN A 127 14.03 19.03 -0.37
C ASN A 127 13.58 18.51 -1.75
N GLY A 128 13.14 19.41 -2.63
CA GLY A 128 12.63 19.05 -3.96
C GLY A 128 13.64 18.33 -4.84
N ASN A 129 14.95 18.51 -4.63
CA ASN A 129 15.99 17.76 -5.34
C ASN A 129 16.18 16.33 -4.80
N LYS A 130 15.62 16.04 -3.62
CA LYS A 130 15.65 14.74 -2.95
C LYS A 130 14.30 14.03 -2.96
N LEU A 131 13.28 14.61 -3.61
CA LEU A 131 11.95 14.03 -3.77
C LEU A 131 11.64 13.84 -5.25
N VAL A 132 11.70 12.59 -5.72
CA VAL A 132 11.28 12.21 -7.07
C VAL A 132 9.87 11.63 -6.99
N VAL A 133 8.95 12.18 -7.78
CA VAL A 133 7.56 11.70 -7.87
C VAL A 133 7.28 11.21 -9.29
N LEU A 134 6.85 9.96 -9.40
CA LEU A 134 6.47 9.29 -10.65
C LEU A 134 4.99 8.91 -10.59
N PHE A 135 4.18 9.56 -11.40
CA PHE A 135 2.76 9.25 -11.52
C PHE A 135 2.48 8.46 -12.81
N LYS A 136 1.70 7.39 -12.71
CA LYS A 136 1.27 6.57 -13.85
C LYS A 136 -0.24 6.35 -13.81
N GLU A 137 -0.97 7.10 -14.63
CA GLU A 137 -2.44 7.21 -14.55
C GLU A 137 -3.20 5.88 -14.65
N ASP A 138 -2.72 4.96 -15.47
CA ASP A 138 -3.33 3.66 -15.76
C ASP A 138 -2.85 2.52 -14.84
N TYR A 139 -1.89 2.76 -13.96
CA TYR A 139 -1.38 1.73 -13.05
C TYR A 139 -2.33 1.49 -11.87
N GLY A 140 -2.61 0.22 -11.61
CA GLY A 140 -3.10 -0.29 -10.34
C GLY A 140 -1.95 -0.67 -9.39
N HIS A 141 -2.28 -1.11 -8.18
CA HIS A 141 -1.30 -1.36 -7.11
C HIS A 141 -0.25 -2.42 -7.46
N LEU A 142 -0.66 -3.46 -8.20
CA LEU A 142 0.24 -4.55 -8.56
C LEU A 142 1.07 -4.27 -9.80
N ASP A 143 0.68 -3.31 -10.64
CA ASP A 143 1.43 -2.95 -11.85
C ASP A 143 2.87 -2.51 -11.51
N PHE A 144 3.09 -1.88 -10.36
CA PHE A 144 4.43 -1.46 -9.90
C PHE A 144 5.42 -2.62 -9.70
N VAL A 145 4.90 -3.83 -9.48
CA VAL A 145 5.72 -5.03 -9.22
C VAL A 145 5.61 -6.05 -10.36
N MET A 146 4.44 -6.18 -10.97
CA MET A 146 4.12 -7.32 -11.84
C MET A 146 3.76 -6.94 -13.28
N SER A 147 3.69 -5.65 -13.61
CA SER A 147 3.41 -5.27 -14.99
C SER A 147 4.54 -5.68 -15.93
N VAL A 148 4.18 -6.04 -17.17
CA VAL A 148 5.15 -6.43 -18.21
C VAL A 148 6.10 -5.29 -18.58
N ASN A 149 5.70 -4.05 -18.32
CA ASN A 149 6.47 -2.83 -18.57
C ASN A 149 7.08 -2.24 -17.29
N ALA A 150 6.95 -2.88 -16.12
CA ALA A 150 7.47 -2.39 -14.83
C ALA A 150 8.96 -2.06 -14.89
N LYS A 151 9.75 -2.83 -15.66
CA LYS A 151 11.17 -2.56 -15.89
C LYS A 151 11.39 -1.13 -16.39
N GLN A 152 10.71 -0.76 -17.47
CA GLN A 152 10.91 0.53 -18.13
C GLN A 152 10.28 1.68 -17.35
N ILE A 153 9.08 1.45 -16.80
CA ILE A 153 8.29 2.51 -16.17
C ILE A 153 8.73 2.77 -14.72
N ILE A 154 9.14 1.74 -13.97
CA ILE A 154 9.45 1.85 -12.54
C ILE A 154 10.93 1.56 -12.26
N TYR A 155 11.45 0.43 -12.73
CA TYR A 155 12.76 -0.03 -12.28
C TYR A 155 13.92 0.77 -12.89
N ASP A 156 13.86 1.11 -14.17
CA ASP A 156 14.90 1.91 -14.83
C ASP A 156 15.00 3.34 -14.19
N PRO A 157 13.88 4.05 -13.92
CA PRO A 157 13.91 5.28 -13.12
C PRO A 157 14.40 5.09 -11.69
N LEU A 158 14.02 4.01 -11.01
CA LEU A 158 14.45 3.71 -9.64
C LEU A 158 15.97 3.46 -9.56
N ILE A 159 16.53 2.71 -10.52
CA ILE A 159 17.97 2.49 -10.61
C ILE A 159 18.70 3.80 -10.93
N THR A 160 18.13 4.63 -11.80
CA THR A 160 18.66 5.97 -12.07
C THR A 160 18.68 6.81 -10.80
N PHE A 161 17.61 6.80 -10.02
CA PHE A 161 17.49 7.49 -8.74
C PHE A 161 18.59 7.05 -7.75
N PHE A 162 18.90 5.76 -7.66
CA PHE A 162 19.99 5.27 -6.80
C PHE A 162 21.39 5.64 -7.30
N ASN A 163 21.58 5.82 -8.61
CA ASN A 163 22.90 6.15 -9.17
C ASN A 163 23.26 7.64 -9.06
N VAL A 164 22.28 8.52 -8.81
CA VAL A 164 22.47 9.99 -8.77
C VAL A 164 22.37 10.59 -7.36
N ASN A 165 22.06 9.78 -6.34
CA ASN A 165 21.82 10.24 -4.97
C ASN A 165 22.80 9.68 -3.95
#